data_AF-A0A5A8DVK8-F1
#
_entry.id   AF-A0A5A8DVK8-F1
#
_cell.length_a   1.000
_cell.length_b   1.000
_cell.length_c   1.000
_cell.angle_alpha   90.00
_cell.angle_beta   90.00
_cell.angle_gamma   90.00
#
_symmetry.space_group_name_H-M   'P 1'
#
loop_
_entity.id
_entity.type
_entity.pdbx_description
1 polymer ?
#
loop_
_entity_poly.entity_id
_entity_poly.type
_entity_poly.pdbx_seq_one_letter_code
_entity_poly.pdbx_strand_id
1 'polypeptide(L)'
;MLASGFLVSRGQDPAADPLAEERGPAPEGPPDAPGSHAERMVAGVLEAAASALEARLAEARTAAEAGKAAAAAQAKDAEGDMRAAADARAQAAAEAAKAAAARARVEARKAEAEAALREAEPAVASATAALDTVTKPALTECRTMQQPPPGVDDVFAVVAVLLAGVFPGVPASHGEALAADAESLSWPSLKRSLLRDIARLFAALREFPDRLDAGEVPKPNVRAARSLVERAGVDPAVVAGRNRAAAGLCEWALNILELDRVLSVVRPIRAQVAEAEAEADAADAEVKAAEAAAEAATATLAKADGRLGEANAAAAAAAAAAADCQGQLDLSRRLVQAVGSEESRWAEELRGCAEIERTLPVRAAAAAAAAAFGGGMLEGDRAALCVDLGSAGQAAGPASGDDAVRWCTSLLAEDARVSEWRAAGLPADDHSAFAAAAVAACVEAGQCPVLVDPAGSGAGWLRQWLAASARESAAEGGDAPALTEADAGDDGIAVLSRDGGHEAVVKGLRRL
;
A
#
# COMPACT_ATOMS: atom_id res chain seq x y z
N MET A 1 72.52 65.83 -46.53
CA MET A 1 72.45 67.17 -45.92
C MET A 1 71.76 66.98 -44.58
N LEU A 2 72.53 66.88 -43.48
CA LEU A 2 72.83 67.98 -42.53
C LEU A 2 71.52 68.49 -41.86
N ALA A 3 71.36 68.56 -40.54
CA ALA A 3 72.32 68.59 -39.45
C ALA A 3 71.65 68.28 -38.09
N SER A 4 72.48 67.79 -37.19
CA SER A 4 72.30 67.66 -35.75
C SER A 4 72.13 69.01 -35.03
N GLY A 5 71.57 68.99 -33.82
CA GLY A 5 71.59 70.12 -32.89
C GLY A 5 71.26 69.72 -31.45
N PHE A 6 72.31 69.41 -30.69
CA PHE A 6 72.34 69.09 -29.25
C PHE A 6 72.72 70.35 -28.45
N LEU A 7 72.15 70.56 -27.25
CA LEU A 7 72.65 71.41 -26.14
C LEU A 7 71.86 71.01 -24.88
N VAL A 8 72.32 70.06 -24.04
CA VAL A 8 73.26 70.15 -22.89
C VAL A 8 72.82 71.07 -21.73
N SER A 9 72.30 70.40 -20.69
CA SER A 9 72.67 70.43 -19.25
C SER A 9 72.59 71.72 -18.41
N ARG A 10 71.87 71.61 -17.29
CA ARG A 10 72.38 71.90 -15.93
C ARG A 10 71.55 71.17 -14.87
N GLY A 11 72.21 70.41 -13.99
CA GLY A 11 71.60 69.64 -12.92
C GLY A 11 71.50 70.37 -11.58
N GLN A 12 70.72 69.77 -10.66
CA GLN A 12 70.83 69.89 -9.20
C GLN A 12 69.95 68.81 -8.55
N ASP A 13 70.58 67.87 -7.81
CA ASP A 13 69.98 66.90 -6.87
C ASP A 13 69.35 67.59 -5.64
N PRO A 14 68.80 66.87 -4.63
CA PRO A 14 67.76 65.86 -4.65
C PRO A 14 66.63 66.24 -3.66
N ALA A 15 65.36 66.14 -4.05
CA ALA A 15 64.24 66.35 -3.14
C ALA A 15 63.47 65.02 -2.98
N ALA A 16 63.44 64.54 -1.73
CA ALA A 16 62.68 63.40 -1.29
C ALA A 16 61.20 63.54 -1.68
N ASP A 17 60.66 62.51 -2.33
CA ASP A 17 59.23 62.37 -2.62
C ASP A 17 58.58 61.56 -1.47
N PRO A 18 57.76 62.18 -0.61
CA PRO A 18 57.19 61.53 0.56
C PRO A 18 55.84 60.90 0.21
N LEU A 19 55.82 59.91 -0.70
CA LEU A 19 54.64 59.05 -0.96
C LEU A 19 55.03 57.61 -1.31
N ALA A 20 56.21 57.16 -0.87
CA ALA A 20 56.73 55.81 -1.13
C ALA A 20 56.27 54.72 -0.13
N GLU A 21 55.22 54.97 0.66
CA GLU A 21 54.62 53.96 1.55
C GLU A 21 53.11 53.88 1.30
N GLU A 22 52.70 53.12 0.28
CA GLU A 22 51.44 52.33 0.24
C GLU A 22 51.35 51.60 -1.14
N ARG A 23 52.32 50.72 -1.41
CA ARG A 23 52.15 49.66 -2.41
C ARG A 23 52.48 48.33 -1.74
N GLY A 24 51.44 47.67 -1.23
CA GLY A 24 51.52 46.26 -0.88
C GLY A 24 51.96 45.43 -2.09
N PRO A 25 52.45 44.20 -1.88
CA PRO A 25 52.93 43.35 -2.97
C PRO A 25 51.84 43.22 -4.04
N ALA A 26 52.21 43.52 -5.29
CA ALA A 26 51.34 43.28 -6.43
C ALA A 26 50.91 41.79 -6.41
N PRO A 27 49.63 41.47 -6.64
CA PRO A 27 49.22 40.08 -6.77
C PRO A 27 49.97 39.47 -7.97
N GLU A 28 50.93 38.59 -7.70
CA GLU A 28 51.54 37.73 -8.69
C GLU A 28 50.49 36.69 -9.12
N GLY A 29 49.86 36.95 -10.27
CA GLY A 29 48.98 36.01 -10.95
C GLY A 29 48.09 36.73 -11.97
N PRO A 30 47.90 36.19 -13.18
CA PRO A 30 46.88 36.73 -14.07
C PRO A 30 45.52 36.66 -13.36
N PRO A 31 44.62 37.66 -13.52
CA PRO A 31 43.27 37.56 -12.98
C PRO A 31 42.59 36.33 -13.58
N ASP A 32 42.15 35.41 -12.73
CA ASP A 32 41.38 34.22 -13.12
C ASP A 32 40.31 34.63 -14.15
N ALA A 33 40.36 34.02 -15.33
CA ALA A 33 39.40 34.29 -16.39
C ALA A 33 37.97 34.06 -15.84
N PRO A 34 37.01 34.98 -16.10
CA PRO A 34 35.68 34.94 -15.51
C PRO A 34 34.89 33.65 -15.79
N GLY A 35 35.24 32.89 -16.84
CA GLY A 35 34.69 31.56 -17.10
C GLY A 35 35.02 30.52 -16.01
N SER A 36 36.26 30.53 -15.49
CA SER A 36 36.72 29.51 -14.53
C SER A 36 36.03 29.59 -13.17
N HIS A 37 35.50 30.76 -12.79
CA HIS A 37 34.80 30.93 -11.52
C HIS A 37 33.36 30.40 -11.59
N ALA A 38 32.64 30.71 -12.67
CA ALA A 38 31.28 30.23 -12.89
C ALA A 38 31.24 28.69 -13.05
N GLU A 39 32.25 28.12 -13.72
CA GLU A 39 32.38 26.66 -13.91
C GLU A 39 32.67 25.94 -12.59
N ARG A 40 33.62 26.44 -11.78
CA ARG A 40 33.91 25.92 -10.44
C ARG A 40 32.69 26.01 -9.51
N MET A 41 31.88 27.07 -9.63
CA MET A 41 30.63 27.19 -8.89
C MET A 41 29.60 26.13 -9.30
N VAL A 42 29.45 25.86 -10.60
CA VAL A 42 28.51 24.83 -11.10
C VAL A 42 28.93 23.42 -10.65
N ALA A 43 30.21 23.08 -10.78
CA ALA A 43 30.74 21.79 -10.30
C ALA A 43 30.54 21.63 -8.78
N GLY A 44 30.90 22.64 -7.99
CA GLY A 44 30.73 22.60 -6.53
C GLY A 44 29.27 22.51 -6.08
N VAL A 45 28.34 23.16 -6.78
CA VAL A 45 26.89 23.05 -6.50
C VAL A 45 26.38 21.63 -6.81
N LEU A 46 26.84 21.01 -7.91
CA LEU A 46 26.46 19.65 -8.26
C LEU A 46 27.01 18.60 -7.29
N GLU A 47 28.25 18.76 -6.83
CA GLU A 47 28.83 17.89 -5.79
C GLU A 47 28.11 18.03 -4.45
N ALA A 48 27.77 19.26 -4.04
CA ALA A 48 26.97 19.49 -2.84
C ALA A 48 25.58 18.85 -2.94
N ALA A 49 24.94 18.93 -4.11
CA ALA A 49 23.65 18.27 -4.37
C ALA A 49 23.76 16.74 -4.33
N ALA A 50 24.83 16.16 -4.88
CA ALA A 50 25.08 14.71 -4.82
C ALA A 50 25.27 14.23 -3.37
N SER A 51 26.07 14.95 -2.58
CA SER A 51 26.28 14.67 -1.15
C SER A 51 24.97 14.73 -0.34
N ALA A 52 24.12 15.73 -0.62
CA ALA A 52 22.80 15.82 0.00
C ALA A 52 21.87 14.64 -0.39
N LEU A 53 21.93 14.17 -1.64
CA LEU A 53 21.18 12.99 -2.10
C LEU A 53 21.69 11.70 -1.45
N GLU A 54 23.00 11.57 -1.21
CA GLU A 54 23.57 10.42 -0.49
C GLU A 54 23.08 10.33 0.96
N ALA A 55 23.05 11.46 1.67
CA ALA A 55 22.50 11.53 3.03
C ALA A 55 21.01 11.15 3.04
N ARG A 56 20.21 11.73 2.13
CA ARG A 56 18.77 11.40 2.01
C ARG A 56 18.52 9.94 1.65
N LEU A 57 19.35 9.36 0.80
CA LEU A 57 19.26 7.94 0.43
C LEU A 57 19.56 7.05 1.64
N ALA A 58 20.55 7.39 2.47
CA ALA A 58 20.87 6.65 3.68
C ALA A 58 19.68 6.66 4.65
N GLU A 59 19.08 7.82 4.90
CA GLU A 59 17.86 7.96 5.71
C GLU A 59 16.66 7.19 5.12
N ALA A 60 16.45 7.28 3.80
CA ALA A 60 15.36 6.56 3.15
C ALA A 60 15.54 5.03 3.23
N ARG A 61 16.78 4.53 3.12
CA ARG A 61 17.09 3.10 3.28
C ARG A 61 16.88 2.62 4.71
N THR A 62 17.31 3.39 5.71
CA THR A 62 17.07 3.02 7.11
C THR A 62 15.58 3.02 7.43
N ALA A 63 14.82 4.00 6.93
CA ALA A 63 13.36 4.03 7.05
C ALA A 63 12.69 2.83 6.35
N ALA A 64 13.16 2.44 5.16
CA ALA A 64 12.62 1.28 4.43
C ALA A 64 12.87 -0.03 5.17
N GLU A 65 14.07 -0.25 5.72
CA GLU A 65 14.39 -1.45 6.50
C GLU A 65 13.62 -1.48 7.83
N ALA A 66 13.50 -0.33 8.52
CA ALA A 66 12.65 -0.22 9.70
C ALA A 66 11.18 -0.52 9.38
N GLY A 67 10.67 -0.02 8.26
CA GLY A 67 9.31 -0.30 7.78
C GLY A 67 9.08 -1.78 7.48
N LYS A 68 10.00 -2.45 6.79
CA LYS A 68 9.94 -3.90 6.55
C LYS A 68 9.96 -4.69 7.86
N ALA A 69 10.82 -4.33 8.80
CA ALA A 69 10.90 -4.99 10.10
C ALA A 69 9.60 -4.82 10.90
N ALA A 70 9.01 -3.62 10.89
CA ALA A 70 7.72 -3.36 11.53
C ALA A 70 6.59 -4.17 10.88
N ALA A 71 6.53 -4.22 9.53
CA ALA A 71 5.56 -5.04 8.81
C ALA A 71 5.71 -6.53 9.11
N ALA A 72 6.94 -7.04 9.19
CA ALA A 72 7.21 -8.43 9.57
C ALA A 72 6.77 -8.76 11.01
N ALA A 73 6.97 -7.82 11.95
CA ALA A 73 6.48 -7.96 13.32
C ALA A 73 4.95 -7.99 13.37
N GLN A 74 4.28 -7.05 12.69
CA GLN A 74 2.81 -7.05 12.59
C GLN A 74 2.27 -8.32 11.90
N ALA A 75 2.99 -8.87 10.92
CA ALA A 75 2.59 -10.10 10.25
C ALA A 75 2.61 -11.30 11.20
N LYS A 76 3.63 -11.38 12.07
CA LYS A 76 3.71 -12.40 13.10
C LYS A 76 2.60 -12.27 14.15
N ASP A 77 2.30 -11.04 14.56
CA ASP A 77 1.19 -10.76 15.48
C ASP A 77 -0.15 -11.16 14.86
N ALA A 78 -0.40 -10.79 13.59
CA ALA A 78 -1.60 -11.18 12.86
C ALA A 78 -1.72 -12.70 12.67
N GLU A 79 -0.62 -13.43 12.45
CA GLU A 79 -0.63 -14.88 12.40
C GLU A 79 -1.01 -15.49 13.77
N GLY A 80 -0.51 -14.91 14.87
CA GLY A 80 -0.89 -15.28 16.23
C GLY A 80 -2.38 -15.07 16.48
N ASP A 81 -2.89 -13.88 16.14
CA ASP A 81 -4.31 -13.54 16.26
C ASP A 81 -5.19 -14.42 15.37
N MET A 82 -4.71 -14.81 14.19
CA MET A 82 -5.42 -15.71 13.28
C MET A 82 -5.59 -17.10 13.89
N ARG A 83 -4.52 -17.64 14.49
CA ARG A 83 -4.57 -18.92 15.21
C ARG A 83 -5.52 -18.84 16.40
N ALA A 84 -5.41 -17.78 17.22
CA ALA A 84 -6.30 -17.57 18.36
C ALA A 84 -7.78 -17.48 17.94
N ALA A 85 -8.08 -16.77 16.85
CA ALA A 85 -9.44 -16.69 16.31
C ALA A 85 -9.95 -18.04 15.77
N ALA A 86 -9.08 -18.84 15.13
CA ALA A 86 -9.42 -20.18 14.68
C ALA A 86 -9.72 -21.12 15.87
N ASP A 87 -8.86 -21.09 16.89
CA ASP A 87 -9.03 -21.90 18.11
C ASP A 87 -10.31 -21.52 18.86
N ALA A 88 -10.60 -20.21 19.00
CA ALA A 88 -11.83 -19.74 19.64
C ALA A 88 -13.09 -20.18 18.88
N ARG A 89 -13.08 -20.13 17.54
CA ARG A 89 -14.18 -20.65 16.70
C ARG A 89 -14.34 -22.16 16.84
N ALA A 90 -13.23 -22.90 16.90
CA ALA A 90 -13.26 -24.34 17.10
C ALA A 90 -13.83 -24.70 18.49
N GLN A 91 -13.48 -23.94 19.52
CA GLN A 91 -14.04 -24.09 20.86
C GLN A 91 -15.55 -23.79 20.88
N ALA A 92 -16.00 -22.69 20.26
CA ALA A 92 -17.42 -22.38 20.14
C ALA A 92 -18.21 -23.51 19.44
N ALA A 93 -17.66 -24.07 18.35
CA ALA A 93 -18.26 -25.22 17.67
C ALA A 93 -18.31 -26.48 18.55
N ALA A 94 -17.26 -26.73 19.35
CA ALA A 94 -17.21 -27.85 20.28
C ALA A 94 -18.25 -27.70 21.41
N GLU A 95 -18.39 -26.51 22.00
CA GLU A 95 -19.43 -26.24 23.00
C GLU A 95 -20.83 -26.34 22.40
N ALA A 96 -21.04 -25.85 21.17
CA ALA A 96 -22.32 -25.99 20.47
C ALA A 96 -22.71 -27.45 20.24
N ALA A 97 -21.74 -28.32 19.92
CA ALA A 97 -21.96 -29.76 19.79
C ALA A 97 -22.35 -30.40 21.14
N LYS A 98 -21.74 -29.99 22.25
CA LYS A 98 -22.11 -30.46 23.59
C LYS A 98 -23.52 -30.00 23.98
N ALA A 99 -23.85 -28.73 23.74
CA ALA A 99 -25.19 -28.19 24.01
C ALA A 99 -26.26 -28.91 23.17
N ALA A 100 -25.98 -29.19 21.90
CA ALA A 100 -26.88 -29.97 21.05
C ALA A 100 -27.10 -31.40 21.59
N ALA A 101 -26.04 -32.05 22.07
CA ALA A 101 -26.14 -33.37 22.69
C ALA A 101 -26.93 -33.33 24.02
N ALA A 102 -26.75 -32.30 24.84
CA ALA A 102 -27.52 -32.08 26.07
C ALA A 102 -29.01 -31.87 25.77
N ARG A 103 -29.34 -31.01 24.81
CA ARG A 103 -30.74 -30.81 24.35
C ARG A 103 -31.37 -32.09 23.81
N ALA A 104 -30.62 -32.90 23.06
CA ALA A 104 -31.12 -34.19 22.58
C ALA A 104 -31.45 -35.15 23.73
N ARG A 105 -30.66 -35.13 24.83
CA ARG A 105 -30.96 -35.91 26.05
C ARG A 105 -32.22 -35.41 26.74
N VAL A 106 -32.41 -34.08 26.85
CA VAL A 106 -33.63 -33.48 27.39
C VAL A 106 -34.86 -33.95 26.62
N GLU A 107 -34.83 -33.86 25.29
CA GLU A 107 -35.97 -34.28 24.45
C GLU A 107 -36.27 -35.78 24.57
N ALA A 108 -35.24 -36.62 24.63
CA ALA A 108 -35.41 -38.06 24.86
C ALA A 108 -36.08 -38.35 26.21
N ARG A 109 -35.68 -37.65 27.28
CA ARG A 109 -36.26 -37.80 28.62
C ARG A 109 -37.67 -37.23 28.73
N LYS A 110 -37.97 -36.12 28.06
CA LYS A 110 -39.33 -35.58 27.95
C LYS A 110 -40.25 -36.57 27.26
N ALA A 111 -39.80 -37.17 26.14
CA ALA A 111 -40.57 -38.20 25.45
C ALA A 111 -40.84 -39.42 26.34
N GLU A 112 -39.87 -39.84 27.17
CA GLU A 112 -40.03 -40.91 28.17
C GLU A 112 -41.09 -40.53 29.22
N ALA A 113 -41.02 -39.32 29.77
CA ALA A 113 -41.97 -38.81 30.76
C ALA A 113 -43.41 -38.72 30.20
N GLU A 114 -43.55 -38.20 28.98
CA GLU A 114 -44.83 -38.08 28.29
C GLU A 114 -45.42 -39.45 27.94
N ALA A 115 -44.60 -40.41 27.54
CA ALA A 115 -45.05 -41.78 27.27
C ALA A 115 -45.60 -42.44 28.55
N ALA A 116 -44.90 -42.31 29.67
CA ALA A 116 -45.35 -42.84 30.96
C ALA A 116 -46.61 -42.11 31.48
N LEU A 117 -46.72 -40.79 31.28
CA LEU A 117 -47.92 -40.04 31.66
C LEU A 117 -49.14 -40.45 30.83
N ARG A 118 -48.95 -40.69 29.53
CA ARG A 118 -50.00 -41.13 28.61
C ARG A 118 -50.59 -42.50 28.99
N GLU A 119 -49.80 -43.35 29.67
CA GLU A 119 -50.30 -44.61 30.25
C GLU A 119 -51.22 -44.38 31.47
N ALA A 120 -51.04 -43.29 32.22
CA ALA A 120 -51.86 -42.94 33.38
C ALA A 120 -53.14 -42.15 33.06
N GLU A 121 -53.18 -41.42 31.94
CA GLU A 121 -54.37 -40.69 31.49
C GLU A 121 -55.68 -41.50 31.55
N PRO A 122 -55.75 -42.77 31.09
CA PRO A 122 -56.96 -43.57 31.20
C PRO A 122 -57.32 -43.92 32.65
N ALA A 123 -56.35 -44.11 33.54
CA ALA A 123 -56.61 -44.40 34.96
C ALA A 123 -57.23 -43.19 35.67
N VAL A 124 -56.75 -41.97 35.37
CA VAL A 124 -57.35 -40.73 35.90
C VAL A 124 -58.76 -40.54 35.37
N ALA A 125 -58.96 -40.67 34.05
CA ALA A 125 -60.28 -40.52 33.43
C ALA A 125 -61.29 -41.56 33.98
N SER A 126 -60.84 -42.80 34.18
CA SER A 126 -61.62 -43.87 34.79
C SER A 126 -61.94 -43.58 36.27
N ALA A 127 -60.99 -43.04 37.04
CA ALA A 127 -61.23 -42.61 38.42
C ALA A 127 -62.27 -41.47 38.50
N THR A 128 -62.20 -40.49 37.60
CA THR A 128 -63.18 -39.39 37.54
C THR A 128 -64.56 -39.90 37.12
N ALA A 129 -64.63 -40.78 36.12
CA ALA A 129 -65.88 -41.41 35.70
C ALA A 129 -66.51 -42.25 36.83
N ALA A 130 -65.70 -42.98 37.58
CA ALA A 130 -66.15 -43.73 38.75
C ALA A 130 -66.77 -42.81 39.81
N LEU A 131 -66.20 -41.64 40.06
CA LEU A 131 -66.77 -40.64 40.99
C LEU A 131 -68.11 -40.07 40.52
N ASP A 132 -68.34 -39.96 39.21
CA ASP A 132 -69.62 -39.49 38.68
C ASP A 132 -70.74 -40.53 38.86
N THR A 133 -70.40 -41.80 39.06
CA THR A 133 -71.38 -42.85 39.46
C THR A 133 -71.76 -42.76 40.94
N VAL A 134 -70.92 -42.11 41.76
CA VAL A 134 -71.18 -41.92 43.20
C VAL A 134 -72.07 -40.69 43.36
N THR A 135 -73.28 -40.88 43.89
CA THR A 135 -74.25 -39.78 44.10
C THR A 135 -74.41 -39.43 45.58
N LYS A 136 -74.60 -38.15 45.91
CA LYS A 136 -74.86 -37.68 47.29
C LYS A 136 -76.00 -38.44 48.00
N PRO A 137 -77.15 -38.74 47.34
CA PRO A 137 -78.22 -39.54 47.94
C PRO A 137 -77.75 -40.96 48.32
N ALA A 138 -76.99 -41.64 47.46
CA ALA A 138 -76.53 -43.00 47.71
C ALA A 138 -75.50 -43.07 48.87
N LEU A 139 -74.63 -42.06 49.04
CA LEU A 139 -73.77 -41.96 50.23
C LEU A 139 -74.55 -41.61 51.51
N THR A 140 -75.66 -40.87 51.37
CA THR A 140 -76.56 -40.58 52.51
C THR A 140 -77.27 -41.85 52.97
N GLU A 141 -77.65 -42.72 52.02
CA GLU A 141 -78.20 -44.05 52.31
C GLU A 141 -77.19 -44.92 53.08
N CYS A 142 -75.93 -45.00 52.61
CA CYS A 142 -74.85 -45.68 53.34
C CYS A 142 -74.70 -45.18 54.78
N ARG A 143 -74.82 -43.87 55.01
CA ARG A 143 -74.72 -43.28 56.35
C ARG A 143 -75.78 -43.78 57.32
N THR A 144 -76.98 -44.08 56.82
CA THR A 144 -78.13 -44.53 57.63
C THR A 144 -78.11 -46.02 57.96
N MET A 145 -77.22 -46.81 57.34
CA MET A 145 -77.12 -48.25 57.57
C MET A 145 -76.56 -48.58 58.96
N GLN A 146 -77.26 -49.44 59.70
CA GLN A 146 -76.79 -49.93 61.01
C GLN A 146 -75.63 -50.91 60.86
N GLN A 147 -75.77 -51.90 59.95
CA GLN A 147 -74.70 -52.80 59.52
C GLN A 147 -74.51 -52.72 57.99
N PRO A 148 -73.27 -52.68 57.50
CA PRO A 148 -72.99 -52.65 56.08
C PRO A 148 -73.14 -54.06 55.47
N PRO A 149 -73.58 -54.18 54.20
CA PRO A 149 -73.43 -55.42 53.44
C PRO A 149 -71.95 -55.83 53.37
N PRO A 150 -71.64 -57.14 53.31
CA PRO A 150 -70.27 -57.60 53.24
C PRO A 150 -69.50 -56.92 52.11
N GLY A 151 -68.26 -56.50 52.35
CA GLY A 151 -67.39 -55.84 51.38
C GLY A 151 -67.65 -54.34 51.20
N VAL A 152 -68.76 -53.79 51.70
CA VAL A 152 -69.01 -52.34 51.67
C VAL A 152 -68.15 -51.65 52.73
N ASP A 153 -68.06 -52.21 53.92
CA ASP A 153 -67.15 -51.78 54.98
C ASP A 153 -65.69 -51.79 54.55
N ASP A 154 -65.25 -52.81 53.82
CA ASP A 154 -63.88 -52.90 53.30
C ASP A 154 -63.56 -51.78 52.31
N VAL A 155 -64.50 -51.42 51.41
CA VAL A 155 -64.33 -50.29 50.48
C VAL A 155 -64.19 -48.97 51.24
N PHE A 156 -65.06 -48.72 52.23
CA PHE A 156 -65.00 -47.49 53.03
C PHE A 156 -63.72 -47.44 53.88
N ALA A 157 -63.22 -48.59 54.34
CA ALA A 157 -61.93 -48.70 55.01
C ALA A 157 -60.76 -48.32 54.08
N VAL A 158 -60.74 -48.82 52.85
CA VAL A 158 -59.72 -48.46 51.84
C VAL A 158 -59.73 -46.95 51.55
N VAL A 159 -60.91 -46.37 51.34
CA VAL A 159 -61.06 -44.92 51.10
C VAL A 159 -60.65 -44.09 52.33
N ALA A 160 -60.99 -44.54 53.55
CA ALA A 160 -60.56 -43.87 54.78
C ALA A 160 -59.05 -43.85 54.92
N VAL A 161 -58.38 -44.98 54.63
CA VAL A 161 -56.93 -45.09 54.71
C VAL A 161 -56.24 -44.20 53.67
N LEU A 162 -56.74 -44.14 52.44
CA LEU A 162 -56.22 -43.21 51.41
C LEU A 162 -56.33 -41.75 51.83
N LEU A 163 -57.47 -41.36 52.44
CA LEU A 163 -57.76 -40.00 52.87
C LEU A 163 -57.17 -39.61 54.24
N ALA A 164 -56.45 -40.51 54.92
CA ALA A 164 -55.91 -40.25 56.25
C ALA A 164 -54.91 -39.08 56.27
N GLY A 165 -55.17 -38.06 57.11
CA GLY A 165 -54.34 -36.84 57.17
C GLY A 165 -54.52 -35.87 55.98
N VAL A 166 -55.21 -36.31 54.93
CA VAL A 166 -55.57 -35.53 53.74
C VAL A 166 -56.98 -34.95 53.91
N PHE A 167 -57.88 -35.72 54.53
CA PHE A 167 -59.24 -35.33 54.90
C PHE A 167 -59.36 -35.09 56.41
N PRO A 168 -59.84 -33.92 56.86
CA PRO A 168 -59.86 -33.60 58.30
C PRO A 168 -60.80 -34.45 59.16
N GLY A 169 -61.70 -35.21 58.55
CA GLY A 169 -62.52 -36.21 59.25
C GLY A 169 -61.79 -37.51 59.59
N VAL A 170 -60.63 -37.77 58.98
CA VAL A 170 -59.78 -38.94 59.22
C VAL A 170 -58.40 -38.46 59.71
N PRO A 171 -58.22 -38.27 61.04
CA PRO A 171 -56.94 -37.84 61.58
C PRO A 171 -55.90 -38.94 61.39
N ALA A 172 -54.69 -38.56 60.98
CA ALA A 172 -53.51 -39.42 61.01
C ALA A 172 -52.62 -39.00 62.19
N SER A 173 -52.01 -39.94 62.91
CA SER A 173 -50.92 -39.63 63.84
C SER A 173 -49.68 -39.19 63.03
N HIS A 174 -48.92 -38.22 63.56
CA HIS A 174 -47.74 -37.65 62.90
C HIS A 174 -46.87 -38.69 62.17
N GLY A 175 -46.91 -38.71 60.84
CA GLY A 175 -46.01 -39.52 60.00
C GLY A 175 -46.35 -41.01 59.87
N GLU A 176 -47.43 -41.50 60.49
CA GLU A 176 -47.88 -42.89 60.39
C GLU A 176 -49.24 -42.97 59.68
N ALA A 177 -49.48 -44.06 58.94
CA ALA A 177 -50.79 -44.34 58.35
C ALA A 177 -51.87 -44.37 59.44
N LEU A 178 -53.15 -44.18 59.07
CA LEU A 178 -54.28 -44.44 59.99
C LEU A 178 -54.02 -45.78 60.69
N ALA A 179 -54.03 -45.79 62.03
CA ALA A 179 -53.86 -47.01 62.80
C ALA A 179 -54.86 -48.04 62.23
N ALA A 180 -54.38 -49.15 61.69
CA ALA A 180 -55.24 -50.16 61.04
C ALA A 180 -55.80 -51.13 62.10
N ASP A 181 -56.18 -50.58 63.25
CA ASP A 181 -56.77 -51.32 64.36
C ASP A 181 -58.28 -51.52 64.12
N ALA A 182 -58.84 -52.57 64.73
CA ALA A 182 -60.23 -52.96 64.52
C ALA A 182 -61.25 -51.88 64.94
N GLU A 183 -60.84 -50.88 65.75
CA GLU A 183 -61.71 -49.83 66.28
C GLU A 183 -61.83 -48.63 65.33
N SER A 184 -60.73 -48.22 64.71
CA SER A 184 -60.66 -47.11 63.74
C SER A 184 -61.25 -47.47 62.37
N LEU A 185 -61.08 -48.72 61.93
CA LEU A 185 -61.67 -49.25 60.68
C LEU A 185 -63.08 -49.85 60.89
N SER A 186 -63.65 -49.73 62.09
CA SER A 186 -65.02 -50.18 62.36
C SER A 186 -66.06 -49.32 61.63
N TRP A 187 -67.17 -49.94 61.21
CA TRP A 187 -68.26 -49.24 60.52
C TRP A 187 -68.79 -47.98 61.24
N PRO A 188 -68.97 -47.95 62.58
CA PRO A 188 -69.34 -46.73 63.30
C PRO A 188 -68.30 -45.60 63.18
N SER A 189 -67.02 -45.95 63.19
CA SER A 189 -65.90 -45.00 63.03
C SER A 189 -65.84 -44.46 61.60
N LEU A 190 -65.94 -45.34 60.59
CA LEU A 190 -65.97 -44.96 59.16
C LEU A 190 -67.16 -44.03 58.82
N LYS A 191 -68.34 -44.30 59.39
CA LYS A 191 -69.51 -43.41 59.25
C LYS A 191 -69.25 -42.03 59.84
N ARG A 192 -68.61 -41.96 61.00
CA ARG A 192 -68.32 -40.70 61.70
C ARG A 192 -67.21 -39.90 61.01
N SER A 193 -66.21 -40.58 60.45
CA SER A 193 -65.05 -39.97 59.82
C SER A 193 -65.33 -39.52 58.39
N LEU A 194 -65.89 -40.39 57.53
CA LEU A 194 -66.09 -40.11 56.11
C LEU A 194 -67.47 -39.52 55.79
N LEU A 195 -68.54 -40.05 56.41
CA LEU A 195 -69.92 -39.76 56.00
C LEU A 195 -70.59 -38.64 56.82
N ARG A 196 -69.88 -38.03 57.79
CA ARG A 196 -70.39 -36.86 58.54
C ARG A 196 -70.61 -35.65 57.64
N ASP A 197 -69.69 -35.40 56.73
CA ASP A 197 -69.75 -34.31 55.74
C ASP A 197 -69.54 -34.85 54.31
N ILE A 198 -70.64 -35.30 53.71
CA ILE A 198 -70.65 -35.91 52.38
C ILE A 198 -70.19 -34.92 51.30
N ALA A 199 -70.51 -33.63 51.45
CA ALA A 199 -70.13 -32.62 50.46
C ALA A 199 -68.60 -32.42 50.41
N ARG A 200 -67.97 -32.38 51.59
CA ARG A 200 -66.52 -32.26 51.71
C ARG A 200 -65.80 -33.53 51.27
N LEU A 201 -66.38 -34.72 51.52
CA LEU A 201 -65.82 -35.99 51.04
C LEU A 201 -65.72 -36.00 49.51
N PHE A 202 -66.77 -35.56 48.80
CA PHE A 202 -66.73 -35.47 47.33
C PHE A 202 -65.67 -34.52 46.81
N ALA A 203 -65.51 -33.34 47.43
CA ALA A 203 -64.46 -32.40 47.05
C ALA A 203 -63.08 -33.04 47.24
N ALA A 204 -62.85 -33.68 48.40
CA ALA A 204 -61.60 -34.35 48.69
C ALA A 204 -61.29 -35.51 47.73
N LEU A 205 -62.30 -36.29 47.30
CA LEU A 205 -62.11 -37.36 46.31
C LEU A 205 -61.75 -36.84 44.92
N ARG A 206 -62.31 -35.69 44.52
CA ARG A 206 -62.01 -35.03 43.22
C ARG A 206 -60.64 -34.36 43.20
N GLU A 207 -60.24 -33.74 44.30
CA GLU A 207 -58.92 -33.11 44.45
C GLU A 207 -57.80 -34.13 44.74
N PHE A 208 -58.16 -35.37 45.10
CA PHE A 208 -57.18 -36.38 45.49
C PHE A 208 -56.12 -36.70 44.43
N PRO A 209 -56.44 -36.88 43.13
CA PRO A 209 -55.43 -37.12 42.10
C PRO A 209 -54.36 -36.02 42.05
N ASP A 210 -54.77 -34.76 42.15
CA ASP A 210 -53.87 -33.61 42.11
C ASP A 210 -52.97 -33.57 43.36
N ARG A 211 -53.57 -33.81 44.54
CA ARG A 211 -52.83 -33.89 45.81
C ARG A 211 -51.89 -35.09 45.87
N LEU A 212 -52.25 -36.19 45.20
CA LEU A 212 -51.39 -37.34 45.02
C LEU A 212 -50.18 -36.95 44.19
N ASP A 213 -50.34 -36.33 43.00
CA ASP A 213 -49.22 -35.89 42.14
C ASP A 213 -48.31 -34.87 42.83
N ALA A 214 -48.89 -33.92 43.56
CA ALA A 214 -48.15 -32.94 44.38
C ALA A 214 -47.34 -33.58 45.54
N GLY A 215 -47.58 -34.86 45.85
CA GLY A 215 -46.86 -35.58 46.92
C GLY A 215 -47.35 -35.27 48.32
N GLU A 216 -48.55 -34.69 48.45
CA GLU A 216 -49.16 -34.37 49.74
C GLU A 216 -49.75 -35.60 50.45
N VAL A 217 -50.00 -36.68 49.69
CA VAL A 217 -50.51 -37.94 50.22
C VAL A 217 -49.34 -38.78 50.79
N PRO A 218 -49.36 -39.15 52.08
CA PRO A 218 -48.33 -40.00 52.66
C PRO A 218 -48.25 -41.37 51.98
N LYS A 219 -47.04 -41.78 51.56
CA LYS A 219 -46.78 -43.12 51.00
C LYS A 219 -47.29 -44.29 51.86
N PRO A 220 -47.22 -44.23 53.22
CA PRO A 220 -47.79 -45.28 54.06
C PRO A 220 -49.29 -45.51 53.84
N ASN A 221 -50.07 -44.46 53.52
CA ASN A 221 -51.50 -44.57 53.27
C ASN A 221 -51.77 -45.39 52.02
N VAL A 222 -51.04 -45.11 50.94
CA VAL A 222 -51.21 -45.82 49.67
C VAL A 222 -50.79 -47.28 49.79
N ARG A 223 -49.69 -47.56 50.52
CA ARG A 223 -49.25 -48.92 50.82
C ARG A 223 -50.28 -49.69 51.65
N ALA A 224 -50.82 -49.07 52.70
CA ALA A 224 -51.83 -49.68 53.56
C ALA A 224 -53.15 -49.94 52.81
N ALA A 225 -53.58 -48.99 51.96
CA ALA A 225 -54.75 -49.15 51.10
C ALA A 225 -54.58 -50.31 50.12
N ARG A 226 -53.40 -50.46 49.49
CA ARG A 226 -53.08 -51.58 48.60
C ARG A 226 -53.16 -52.93 49.32
N SER A 227 -52.56 -53.04 50.50
CA SER A 227 -52.62 -54.26 51.32
C SER A 227 -54.06 -54.58 51.79
N LEU A 228 -54.89 -53.56 52.04
CA LEU A 228 -56.31 -53.78 52.37
C LEU A 228 -57.11 -54.31 51.19
N VAL A 229 -56.91 -53.76 50.00
CA VAL A 229 -57.56 -54.24 48.77
C VAL A 229 -57.20 -55.70 48.49
N GLU A 230 -55.91 -56.05 48.58
CA GLU A 230 -55.41 -57.42 48.38
C GLU A 230 -55.98 -58.41 49.41
N ARG A 231 -56.07 -58.00 50.68
CA ARG A 231 -56.60 -58.84 51.77
C ARG A 231 -58.11 -59.03 51.70
N ALA A 232 -58.85 -57.98 51.36
CA ALA A 232 -60.31 -58.01 51.32
C ALA A 232 -60.88 -58.56 50.00
N GLY A 233 -60.07 -58.69 48.95
CA GLY A 233 -60.50 -59.23 47.66
C GLY A 233 -61.63 -58.41 47.03
N VAL A 234 -61.52 -57.09 47.11
CA VAL A 234 -62.60 -56.17 46.73
C VAL A 234 -62.72 -56.08 45.20
N ASP A 235 -63.85 -56.55 44.67
CA ASP A 235 -64.18 -56.48 43.24
C ASP A 235 -65.35 -55.48 43.03
N PRO A 236 -65.16 -54.41 42.23
CA PRO A 236 -66.21 -53.44 41.91
C PRO A 236 -67.51 -54.10 41.39
N ALA A 237 -67.43 -55.18 40.61
CA ALA A 237 -68.59 -55.87 40.06
C ALA A 237 -69.40 -56.60 41.14
N VAL A 238 -68.72 -57.20 42.13
CA VAL A 238 -69.36 -57.86 43.27
C VAL A 238 -69.98 -56.84 44.22
N VAL A 239 -69.31 -55.71 44.44
CA VAL A 239 -69.81 -54.62 45.29
C VAL A 239 -70.99 -53.90 44.62
N ALA A 240 -71.02 -53.77 43.29
CA ALA A 240 -72.12 -53.13 42.55
C ALA A 240 -73.47 -53.82 42.76
N GLY A 241 -73.49 -55.15 42.92
CA GLY A 241 -74.70 -55.91 43.25
C GLY A 241 -75.22 -55.67 44.66
N ARG A 242 -74.41 -55.07 45.55
CA ARG A 242 -74.76 -54.79 46.96
C ARG A 242 -75.02 -53.30 47.19
N ASN A 243 -74.15 -52.44 46.69
CA ASN A 243 -74.24 -50.99 46.83
C ASN A 243 -73.52 -50.27 45.69
N ARG A 244 -74.28 -49.50 44.90
CA ARG A 244 -73.77 -48.81 43.72
C ARG A 244 -72.77 -47.68 44.03
N ALA A 245 -72.96 -46.96 45.14
CA ALA A 245 -72.02 -45.90 45.55
C ALA A 245 -70.71 -46.49 46.09
N ALA A 246 -70.78 -47.62 46.81
CA ALA A 246 -69.57 -48.34 47.22
C ALA A 246 -68.83 -48.92 46.02
N ALA A 247 -69.52 -49.34 44.96
CA ALA A 247 -68.85 -49.79 43.73
C ALA A 247 -68.07 -48.66 43.04
N GLY A 248 -68.67 -47.47 42.90
CA GLY A 248 -67.96 -46.30 42.34
C GLY A 248 -66.77 -45.84 43.19
N LEU A 249 -66.88 -45.95 44.53
CA LEU A 249 -65.74 -45.69 45.43
C LEU A 249 -64.65 -46.76 45.33
N CYS A 250 -65.02 -48.02 45.10
CA CYS A 250 -64.09 -49.12 44.88
C CYS A 250 -63.31 -48.93 43.57
N GLU A 251 -64.01 -48.62 42.48
CA GLU A 251 -63.41 -48.35 41.17
C GLU A 251 -62.51 -47.10 41.21
N TRP A 252 -62.93 -46.04 41.89
CA TRP A 252 -62.09 -44.88 42.17
C TRP A 252 -60.81 -45.30 42.93
N ALA A 253 -60.93 -46.04 44.04
CA ALA A 253 -59.77 -46.41 44.85
C ALA A 253 -58.77 -47.27 44.06
N LEU A 254 -59.24 -48.22 43.25
CA LEU A 254 -58.37 -49.05 42.39
C LEU A 254 -57.64 -48.22 41.33
N ASN A 255 -58.35 -47.31 40.65
CA ASN A 255 -57.74 -46.43 39.65
C ASN A 255 -56.73 -45.44 40.27
N ILE A 256 -56.97 -44.98 41.50
CA ILE A 256 -56.01 -44.16 42.26
C ILE A 256 -54.75 -44.95 42.65
N LEU A 257 -54.89 -46.23 43.01
CA LEU A 257 -53.75 -47.10 43.29
C LEU A 257 -52.91 -47.40 42.04
N GLU A 258 -53.52 -47.43 40.86
CA GLU A 258 -52.81 -47.54 39.58
C GLU A 258 -52.16 -46.21 39.18
N LEU A 259 -52.84 -45.07 39.41
CA LEU A 259 -52.27 -43.74 39.23
C LEU A 259 -51.01 -43.54 40.09
N ASP A 260 -51.02 -43.93 41.37
CA ASP A 260 -49.84 -43.90 42.24
C ASP A 260 -48.67 -44.71 41.66
N ARG A 261 -48.95 -45.88 41.10
CA ARG A 261 -47.94 -46.74 40.47
C ARG A 261 -47.28 -46.02 39.30
N VAL A 262 -48.05 -45.40 38.41
CA VAL A 262 -47.50 -44.66 37.27
C VAL A 262 -46.76 -43.41 37.74
N LEU A 263 -47.32 -42.65 38.69
CA LEU A 263 -46.67 -41.46 39.26
C LEU A 263 -45.35 -41.80 39.96
N SER A 264 -45.22 -42.99 40.55
CA SER A 264 -43.96 -43.45 41.13
C SER A 264 -42.83 -43.62 40.10
N VAL A 265 -43.19 -43.86 38.83
CA VAL A 265 -42.27 -43.91 37.68
C VAL A 265 -42.08 -42.53 37.04
N VAL A 266 -43.14 -41.73 36.90
CA VAL A 266 -43.07 -40.41 36.25
C VAL A 266 -42.33 -39.36 37.08
N ARG A 267 -42.51 -39.32 38.41
CA ARG A 267 -41.84 -38.34 39.28
C ARG A 267 -40.31 -38.33 39.17
N PRO A 268 -39.60 -39.48 39.26
CA PRO A 268 -38.15 -39.47 39.08
C PRO A 268 -37.75 -39.02 37.67
N ILE A 269 -38.54 -39.36 36.63
CA ILE A 269 -38.25 -38.89 35.26
C ILE A 269 -38.42 -37.36 35.16
N ARG A 270 -39.48 -36.78 35.75
CA ARG A 270 -39.67 -35.32 35.80
C ARG A 270 -38.50 -34.62 36.51
N ALA A 271 -38.02 -35.19 37.62
CA ALA A 271 -36.84 -34.66 38.31
C ALA A 271 -35.58 -34.73 37.43
N GLN A 272 -35.37 -35.84 36.72
CA GLN A 272 -34.27 -36.00 35.77
C GLN A 272 -34.38 -35.05 34.56
N VAL A 273 -35.60 -34.78 34.07
CA VAL A 273 -35.83 -33.79 33.01
C VAL A 273 -35.44 -32.40 33.51
N ALA A 274 -35.88 -32.00 34.71
CA ALA A 274 -35.51 -30.70 35.27
C ALA A 274 -33.99 -30.56 35.48
N GLU A 275 -33.31 -31.63 35.91
CA GLU A 275 -31.84 -31.67 36.03
C GLU A 275 -31.17 -31.55 34.66
N ALA A 276 -31.64 -32.29 33.66
CA ALA A 276 -31.10 -32.24 32.30
C ALA A 276 -31.37 -30.90 31.59
N GLU A 277 -32.52 -30.26 31.86
CA GLU A 277 -32.81 -28.90 31.39
C GLU A 277 -31.84 -27.88 31.99
N ALA A 278 -31.57 -27.98 33.30
CA ALA A 278 -30.56 -27.13 33.94
C ALA A 278 -29.15 -27.35 33.36
N GLU A 279 -28.77 -28.59 33.04
CA GLU A 279 -27.52 -28.91 32.34
C GLU A 279 -27.48 -28.31 30.92
N ALA A 280 -28.60 -28.40 30.17
CA ALA A 280 -28.70 -27.84 28.83
C ALA A 280 -28.64 -26.30 28.83
N ASP A 281 -29.32 -25.64 29.78
CA ASP A 281 -29.28 -24.19 29.97
C ASP A 281 -27.86 -23.72 30.32
N ALA A 282 -27.14 -24.46 31.17
CA ALA A 282 -25.74 -24.19 31.48
C ALA A 282 -24.85 -24.35 30.25
N ALA A 283 -25.03 -25.41 29.47
CA ALA A 283 -24.29 -25.62 28.22
C ALA A 283 -24.58 -24.50 27.19
N ASP A 284 -25.82 -24.03 27.08
CA ASP A 284 -26.18 -22.91 26.22
C ASP A 284 -25.55 -21.58 26.66
N ALA A 285 -25.38 -21.37 27.97
CA ALA A 285 -24.65 -20.22 28.50
C ALA A 285 -23.15 -20.28 28.11
N GLU A 286 -22.53 -21.46 28.19
CA GLU A 286 -21.15 -21.68 27.74
C GLU A 286 -20.99 -21.45 26.23
N VAL A 287 -21.96 -21.88 25.41
CA VAL A 287 -21.98 -21.59 23.97
C VAL A 287 -21.97 -20.08 23.72
N LYS A 288 -22.86 -19.33 24.37
CA LYS A 288 -22.91 -17.87 24.23
C LYS A 288 -21.60 -17.19 24.64
N ALA A 289 -20.98 -17.66 25.73
CA ALA A 289 -19.69 -17.15 26.16
C ALA A 289 -18.57 -17.46 25.15
N ALA A 290 -18.54 -18.68 24.60
CA ALA A 290 -17.57 -19.10 23.60
C ALA A 290 -17.76 -18.36 22.26
N GLU A 291 -19.00 -18.15 21.82
CA GLU A 291 -19.32 -17.35 20.62
C GLU A 291 -18.88 -15.90 20.79
N ALA A 292 -19.16 -15.27 21.94
CA ALA A 292 -18.69 -13.91 22.24
C ALA A 292 -17.16 -13.82 22.26
N ALA A 293 -16.47 -14.83 22.79
CA ALA A 293 -15.01 -14.91 22.75
C ALA A 293 -14.48 -15.07 21.31
N ALA A 294 -15.13 -15.88 20.49
CA ALA A 294 -14.79 -16.03 19.07
C ALA A 294 -14.99 -14.73 18.30
N GLU A 295 -16.09 -14.01 18.52
CA GLU A 295 -16.34 -12.68 17.92
C GLU A 295 -15.25 -11.68 18.33
N ALA A 296 -14.91 -11.60 19.63
CA ALA A 296 -13.86 -10.72 20.13
C ALA A 296 -12.48 -11.04 19.53
N ALA A 297 -12.14 -12.33 19.40
CA ALA A 297 -10.90 -12.76 18.76
C ALA A 297 -10.87 -12.37 17.27
N THR A 298 -11.98 -12.55 16.55
CA THR A 298 -12.06 -12.15 15.13
C THR A 298 -12.01 -10.64 14.92
N ALA A 299 -12.57 -9.84 15.84
CA ALA A 299 -12.46 -8.40 15.82
C ALA A 299 -11.01 -7.94 16.07
N THR A 300 -10.27 -8.66 16.94
CA THR A 300 -8.84 -8.40 17.18
C THR A 300 -8.02 -8.71 15.94
N LEU A 301 -8.26 -9.86 15.30
CA LEU A 301 -7.63 -10.23 14.03
C LEU A 301 -7.88 -9.17 12.94
N ALA A 302 -9.11 -8.69 12.78
CA ALA A 302 -9.42 -7.66 11.80
C ALA A 302 -8.62 -6.34 12.03
N LYS A 303 -8.40 -5.97 13.29
CA LYS A 303 -7.54 -4.82 13.64
C LYS A 303 -6.07 -5.10 13.35
N ALA A 304 -5.59 -6.33 13.60
CA ALA A 304 -4.23 -6.72 13.28
C ALA A 304 -3.97 -6.71 11.76
N ASP A 305 -4.91 -7.23 10.96
CA ASP A 305 -4.86 -7.18 9.50
C ASP A 305 -4.82 -5.74 8.97
N GLY A 306 -5.62 -4.84 9.57
CA GLY A 306 -5.58 -3.40 9.26
C GLY A 306 -4.20 -2.79 9.52
N ARG A 307 -3.64 -3.01 10.72
CA ARG A 307 -2.29 -2.52 11.09
C ARG A 307 -1.20 -3.10 10.19
N LEU A 308 -1.31 -4.37 9.81
CA LEU A 308 -0.39 -5.02 8.87
C LEU A 308 -0.48 -4.37 7.48
N GLY A 309 -1.69 -4.09 7.00
CA GLY A 309 -1.92 -3.37 5.75
C GLY A 309 -1.26 -1.98 5.74
N GLU A 310 -1.47 -1.20 6.81
CA GLU A 310 -0.85 0.12 6.98
C GLU A 310 0.69 0.03 7.03
N ALA A 311 1.23 -0.93 7.80
CA ALA A 311 2.68 -1.14 7.90
C ALA A 311 3.30 -1.54 6.56
N ASN A 312 2.63 -2.43 5.79
CA ASN A 312 3.07 -2.82 4.45
C ASN A 312 3.05 -1.63 3.48
N ALA A 313 1.99 -0.81 3.51
CA ALA A 313 1.90 0.39 2.67
C ALA A 313 3.00 1.39 3.01
N ALA A 314 3.28 1.63 4.29
CA ALA A 314 4.36 2.50 4.74
C ALA A 314 5.74 1.97 4.32
N ALA A 315 5.97 0.66 4.47
CA ALA A 315 7.21 0.02 4.03
C ALA A 315 7.42 0.12 2.51
N ALA A 316 6.36 -0.08 1.73
CA ALA A 316 6.40 0.07 0.27
C ALA A 316 6.68 1.53 -0.14
N ALA A 317 6.06 2.50 0.51
CA ALA A 317 6.29 3.92 0.26
C ALA A 317 7.75 4.33 0.58
N ALA A 318 8.29 3.87 1.71
CA ALA A 318 9.69 4.13 2.07
C ALA A 318 10.66 3.47 1.09
N ALA A 319 10.38 2.24 0.64
CA ALA A 319 11.18 1.56 -0.38
C ALA A 319 11.15 2.29 -1.74
N ALA A 320 9.98 2.79 -2.15
CA ALA A 320 9.84 3.59 -3.37
C ALA A 320 10.63 4.90 -3.27
N ALA A 321 10.53 5.64 -2.15
CA ALA A 321 11.30 6.86 -1.93
C ALA A 321 12.82 6.62 -1.95
N ALA A 322 13.29 5.48 -1.40
CA ALA A 322 14.69 5.09 -1.48
C ALA A 322 15.12 4.79 -2.93
N ALA A 323 14.28 4.13 -3.72
CA ALA A 323 14.55 3.86 -5.14
C ALA A 323 14.59 5.14 -5.98
N ASP A 324 13.67 6.07 -5.74
CA ASP A 324 13.64 7.37 -6.41
C ASP A 324 14.89 8.19 -6.08
N CYS A 325 15.27 8.26 -4.80
CA CYS A 325 16.48 8.96 -4.36
C CYS A 325 17.75 8.33 -4.96
N GLN A 326 17.78 7.00 -5.09
CA GLN A 326 18.87 6.29 -5.77
C GLN A 326 18.96 6.70 -7.25
N GLY A 327 17.82 6.74 -7.96
CA GLY A 327 17.79 7.16 -9.35
C GLY A 327 18.25 8.61 -9.54
N GLN A 328 17.86 9.52 -8.65
CA GLN A 328 18.32 10.91 -8.65
C GLN A 328 19.83 11.02 -8.39
N LEU A 329 20.35 10.23 -7.44
CA LEU A 329 21.78 10.19 -7.14
C LEU A 329 22.59 9.67 -8.34
N ASP A 330 22.12 8.61 -9.01
CA ASP A 330 22.80 8.07 -10.18
C ASP A 330 22.82 9.07 -11.34
N LEU A 331 21.73 9.81 -11.55
CA LEU A 331 21.69 10.91 -12.51
C LEU A 331 22.67 12.04 -12.12
N SER A 332 22.65 12.46 -10.86
CA SER A 332 23.54 13.50 -10.36
C SER A 332 25.02 13.13 -10.53
N ARG A 333 25.40 11.88 -10.23
CA ARG A 333 26.76 11.37 -10.45
C ARG A 333 27.18 11.41 -11.92
N ARG A 334 26.28 11.02 -12.83
CA ARG A 334 26.55 11.11 -14.28
C ARG A 334 26.74 12.56 -14.74
N LEU A 335 25.96 13.50 -14.20
CA LEU A 335 26.09 14.92 -14.51
C LEU A 335 27.41 15.50 -13.97
N VAL A 336 27.79 15.16 -12.74
CA VAL A 336 29.09 15.56 -12.16
C VAL A 336 30.24 15.04 -13.04
N GLN A 337 30.18 13.78 -13.47
CA GLN A 337 31.20 13.21 -14.36
C GLN A 337 31.26 13.92 -15.72
N ALA A 338 30.09 14.20 -16.33
CA ALA A 338 30.03 14.89 -17.61
C ALA A 338 30.60 16.31 -17.52
N VAL A 339 30.19 17.07 -16.50
CA VAL A 339 30.70 18.44 -16.27
C VAL A 339 32.20 18.44 -15.98
N GLY A 340 32.71 17.50 -15.18
CA GLY A 340 34.15 17.39 -14.91
C GLY A 340 34.98 17.08 -16.18
N SER A 341 34.41 16.32 -17.13
CA SER A 341 35.06 16.07 -18.43
C SER A 341 35.06 17.31 -19.33
N GLU A 342 33.99 18.11 -19.31
CA GLU A 342 33.91 19.37 -20.04
C GLU A 342 34.85 20.42 -19.44
N GLU A 343 34.93 20.53 -18.11
CA GLU A 343 35.89 21.39 -17.40
C GLU A 343 37.32 21.07 -17.83
N SER A 344 37.67 19.78 -17.93
CA SER A 344 38.98 19.35 -18.38
C SER A 344 39.24 19.76 -19.84
N ARG A 345 38.24 19.64 -20.72
CA ARG A 345 38.34 20.05 -22.13
C ARG A 345 38.51 21.57 -22.26
N TRP A 346 37.66 22.36 -21.58
CA TRP A 346 37.76 23.82 -21.59
C TRP A 346 39.09 24.30 -21.01
N ALA A 347 39.60 23.65 -19.95
CA ALA A 347 40.91 23.97 -19.41
C ALA A 347 42.05 23.70 -20.39
N GLU A 348 41.93 22.69 -21.26
CA GLU A 348 42.88 22.41 -22.32
C GLU A 348 42.75 23.40 -23.50
N GLU A 349 41.53 23.72 -23.93
CA GLU A 349 41.24 24.74 -24.95
C GLU A 349 41.77 26.12 -24.52
N LEU A 350 41.53 26.52 -23.26
CA LEU A 350 42.03 27.78 -22.69
C LEU A 350 43.57 27.82 -22.66
N ARG A 351 44.23 26.70 -22.31
CA ARG A 351 45.70 26.59 -22.41
C ARG A 351 46.17 26.77 -23.85
N GLY A 352 45.46 26.19 -24.83
CA GLY A 352 45.73 26.39 -26.25
C GLY A 352 45.57 27.84 -26.70
N CYS A 353 44.51 28.52 -26.26
CA CYS A 353 44.26 29.94 -26.56
C CYS A 353 45.39 30.85 -26.04
N ALA A 354 45.92 30.59 -24.85
CA ALA A 354 47.04 31.38 -24.31
C ALA A 354 48.31 31.26 -25.18
N GLU A 355 48.59 30.06 -25.70
CA GLU A 355 49.72 29.85 -26.62
C GLU A 355 49.46 30.48 -28.00
N ILE A 356 48.21 30.44 -28.47
CA ILE A 356 47.80 31.16 -29.69
C ILE A 356 47.98 32.66 -29.48
N GLU A 357 47.48 33.26 -28.39
CA GLU A 357 47.61 34.69 -28.09
C GLU A 357 49.08 35.13 -28.09
N ARG A 358 49.97 34.34 -27.46
CA ARG A 358 51.41 34.60 -27.41
C ARG A 358 52.07 34.59 -28.78
N THR A 359 51.64 33.68 -29.67
CA THR A 359 52.28 33.46 -30.98
C THR A 359 51.61 34.22 -32.12
N LEU A 360 50.36 34.64 -31.96
CA LEU A 360 49.52 35.22 -33.01
C LEU A 360 50.12 36.46 -33.66
N PRO A 361 50.68 37.46 -32.92
CA PRO A 361 51.24 38.65 -33.58
C PRO A 361 52.37 38.31 -34.55
N VAL A 362 53.22 37.35 -34.19
CA VAL A 362 54.37 36.95 -35.00
C VAL A 362 53.93 36.08 -36.18
N ARG A 363 52.98 35.16 -35.95
CA ARG A 363 52.38 34.31 -37.00
C ARG A 363 51.62 35.15 -38.03
N ALA A 364 50.81 36.10 -37.58
CA ALA A 364 50.07 37.03 -38.43
C ALA A 364 51.04 37.90 -39.27
N ALA A 365 52.13 38.38 -38.67
CA ALA A 365 53.16 39.12 -39.40
C ALA A 365 53.84 38.26 -40.49
N ALA A 366 54.14 36.99 -40.19
CA ALA A 366 54.70 36.05 -41.16
C ALA A 366 53.74 35.80 -42.33
N ALA A 367 52.46 35.55 -42.04
CA ALA A 367 51.45 35.33 -43.06
C ALA A 367 51.21 36.59 -43.92
N ALA A 368 51.17 37.78 -43.30
CA ALA A 368 51.06 39.05 -44.01
C ALA A 368 52.28 39.32 -44.90
N ALA A 369 53.50 39.05 -44.42
CA ALA A 369 54.71 39.16 -45.22
C ALA A 369 54.71 38.18 -46.40
N ALA A 370 54.26 36.93 -46.18
CA ALA A 370 54.10 35.96 -47.25
C ALA A 370 53.11 36.46 -48.30
N ALA A 371 51.94 36.98 -47.89
CA ALA A 371 50.94 37.51 -48.83
C ALA A 371 51.48 38.72 -49.63
N ALA A 372 52.19 39.63 -48.96
CA ALA A 372 52.72 40.85 -49.58
C ALA A 372 53.85 40.58 -50.59
N PHE A 373 54.74 39.62 -50.31
CA PHE A 373 55.93 39.37 -51.13
C PHE A 373 55.84 38.10 -51.99
N GLY A 374 55.01 37.13 -51.62
CA GLY A 374 54.93 35.82 -52.25
C GLY A 374 54.09 35.74 -53.53
N GLY A 375 53.26 36.76 -53.82
CA GLY A 375 52.30 36.73 -54.94
C GLY A 375 52.94 36.61 -56.32
N GLY A 376 54.13 37.21 -56.52
CA GLY A 376 54.86 37.17 -57.81
C GLY A 376 55.92 36.07 -57.91
N MET A 377 56.04 35.22 -56.90
CA MET A 377 57.09 34.19 -56.83
C MET A 377 56.65 32.88 -57.47
N LEU A 378 57.60 32.08 -57.93
CA LEU A 378 57.34 30.70 -58.33
C LEU A 378 56.89 29.87 -57.12
N GLU A 379 56.13 28.80 -57.36
CA GLU A 379 55.59 27.92 -56.31
C GLU A 379 56.64 27.47 -55.29
N GLY A 380 57.80 27.01 -55.77
CA GLY A 380 58.91 26.59 -54.92
C GLY A 380 59.53 27.72 -54.10
N ASP A 381 59.69 28.90 -54.69
CA ASP A 381 60.28 30.06 -54.00
C ASP A 381 59.32 30.64 -52.96
N ARG A 382 58.01 30.62 -53.24
CA ARG A 382 56.97 31.00 -52.28
C ARG A 382 56.89 30.02 -51.12
N ALA A 383 56.97 28.72 -51.38
CA ALA A 383 57.02 27.72 -50.33
C ALA A 383 58.27 27.92 -49.44
N ALA A 384 59.43 28.21 -50.02
CA ALA A 384 60.64 28.55 -49.27
C ALA A 384 60.47 29.82 -48.43
N LEU A 385 59.87 30.89 -48.98
CA LEU A 385 59.56 32.11 -48.22
C LEU A 385 58.64 31.82 -47.02
N CYS A 386 57.59 31.02 -47.20
CA CYS A 386 56.69 30.65 -46.11
C CYS A 386 57.40 29.85 -45.00
N VAL A 387 58.33 28.96 -45.37
CA VAL A 387 59.16 28.23 -44.40
C VAL A 387 60.10 29.17 -43.64
N ASP A 388 60.77 30.07 -44.34
CA ASP A 388 61.70 31.04 -43.73
C ASP A 388 60.97 31.98 -42.76
N LEU A 389 59.82 32.52 -43.17
CA LEU A 389 59.00 33.39 -42.32
C LEU A 389 58.39 32.63 -41.14
N GLY A 390 57.95 31.39 -41.34
CA GLY A 390 57.44 30.53 -40.27
C GLY A 390 58.50 30.16 -39.23
N SER A 391 59.73 29.91 -39.67
CA SER A 391 60.86 29.58 -38.78
C SER A 391 61.39 30.80 -38.02
N ALA A 392 61.46 31.97 -38.66
CA ALA A 392 61.85 33.23 -38.03
C ALA A 392 60.87 33.68 -36.93
N GLY A 393 59.60 33.24 -37.03
CA GLY A 393 58.54 33.58 -36.09
C GLY A 393 58.57 32.84 -34.74
N GLN A 394 59.55 31.96 -34.49
CA GLN A 394 59.72 31.17 -33.25
C GLN A 394 58.49 30.33 -32.81
N ALA A 395 57.51 30.13 -33.69
CA ALA A 395 56.24 29.48 -33.34
C ALA A 395 55.94 28.37 -34.33
N ALA A 396 56.42 27.14 -34.03
CA ALA A 396 55.99 25.89 -34.66
C ALA A 396 55.61 25.99 -36.15
N GLY A 397 56.40 26.70 -36.94
CA GLY A 397 56.18 26.84 -38.37
C GLY A 397 56.43 25.48 -39.03
N PRO A 398 55.69 25.12 -40.09
CA PRO A 398 55.91 23.86 -40.79
C PRO A 398 57.33 23.79 -41.36
N ALA A 399 57.94 22.61 -41.24
CA ALA A 399 59.34 22.39 -41.53
C ALA A 399 59.67 22.30 -43.04
N SER A 400 58.67 22.17 -43.93
CA SER A 400 58.90 22.04 -45.38
C SER A 400 57.66 22.25 -46.24
N GLY A 401 57.86 22.79 -47.46
CA GLY A 401 56.99 22.56 -48.63
C GLY A 401 55.60 23.18 -48.59
N ASP A 402 54.64 22.52 -49.26
CA ASP A 402 53.24 22.96 -49.44
C ASP A 402 52.51 23.18 -48.11
N ASP A 403 52.90 22.45 -47.06
CA ASP A 403 52.40 22.63 -45.69
C ASP A 403 52.66 24.05 -45.17
N ALA A 404 53.75 24.70 -45.61
CA ALA A 404 54.06 26.10 -45.27
C ALA A 404 53.15 27.10 -45.95
N VAL A 405 52.77 26.84 -47.20
CA VAL A 405 51.81 27.68 -47.92
C VAL A 405 50.42 27.52 -47.31
N ARG A 406 50.01 26.30 -46.99
CA ARG A 406 48.76 26.03 -46.28
C ARG A 406 48.73 26.70 -44.90
N TRP A 407 49.81 26.63 -44.13
CA TRP A 407 49.90 27.27 -42.81
C TRP A 407 49.75 28.80 -42.89
N CYS A 408 50.43 29.46 -43.83
CA CYS A 408 50.24 30.89 -44.08
C CYS A 408 48.80 31.19 -44.52
N THR A 409 48.23 30.35 -45.39
CA THR A 409 46.85 30.52 -45.87
C THR A 409 45.84 30.43 -44.72
N SER A 410 46.00 29.48 -43.79
CA SER A 410 45.11 29.34 -42.61
C SER A 410 45.14 30.52 -41.65
N LEU A 411 46.18 31.36 -41.72
CA LEU A 411 46.30 32.60 -40.93
C LEU A 411 45.69 33.81 -41.67
N LEU A 412 45.49 33.70 -42.98
CA LEU A 412 44.92 34.76 -43.82
C LEU A 412 43.43 34.55 -44.09
N ALA A 413 42.99 33.29 -44.15
CA ALA A 413 41.61 32.92 -44.46
C ALA A 413 41.18 31.67 -43.70
N GLU A 414 39.95 31.69 -43.20
CA GLU A 414 39.31 30.53 -42.58
C GLU A 414 38.91 29.49 -43.64
N ASP A 415 38.84 28.22 -43.25
CA ASP A 415 38.49 27.11 -44.16
C ASP A 415 37.12 27.28 -44.82
N ALA A 416 36.17 27.92 -44.12
CA ALA A 416 34.86 28.26 -44.68
C ALA A 416 34.99 29.20 -45.89
N ARG A 417 35.83 30.23 -45.76
CA ARG A 417 36.09 31.21 -46.82
C ARG A 417 36.83 30.59 -48.01
N VAL A 418 37.79 29.70 -47.75
CA VAL A 418 38.45 28.92 -48.81
C VAL A 418 37.46 27.99 -49.52
N SER A 419 36.51 27.40 -48.78
CA SER A 419 35.43 26.58 -49.35
C SER A 419 34.50 27.39 -50.25
N GLU A 420 34.15 28.61 -49.86
CA GLU A 420 33.38 29.54 -50.69
C GLU A 420 34.12 29.89 -51.99
N TRP A 421 35.42 30.15 -51.92
CA TRP A 421 36.24 30.40 -53.11
C TRP A 421 36.27 29.21 -54.06
N ARG A 422 36.40 27.99 -53.52
CA ARG A 422 36.32 26.76 -54.32
C ARG A 422 34.96 26.60 -54.98
N ALA A 423 33.87 26.93 -54.29
CA ALA A 423 32.53 26.94 -54.87
C ALA A 423 32.38 27.99 -56.00
N ALA A 424 33.08 29.12 -55.89
CA ALA A 424 33.19 30.15 -56.93
C ALA A 424 34.17 29.79 -58.07
N GLY A 425 34.69 28.56 -58.10
CA GLY A 425 35.54 28.05 -59.19
C GLY A 425 37.05 28.21 -58.98
N LEU A 426 37.51 28.52 -57.76
CA LEU A 426 38.94 28.47 -57.44
C LEU A 426 39.45 27.02 -57.52
N PRO A 427 40.62 26.77 -58.14
CA PRO A 427 41.26 25.46 -58.09
C PRO A 427 41.50 24.96 -56.65
N ALA A 428 41.55 23.64 -56.47
CA ALA A 428 41.58 23.01 -55.14
C ALA A 428 42.97 23.03 -54.47
N ASP A 429 44.02 23.42 -55.19
CA ASP A 429 45.40 23.41 -54.70
C ASP A 429 45.71 24.53 -53.70
N ASP A 430 46.71 24.31 -52.85
CA ASP A 430 47.05 25.20 -51.74
C ASP A 430 47.70 26.51 -52.22
N HIS A 431 48.32 26.53 -53.41
CA HIS A 431 48.87 27.75 -54.00
C HIS A 431 47.79 28.68 -54.56
N SER A 432 46.75 28.12 -55.18
CA SER A 432 45.56 28.85 -55.59
C SER A 432 44.80 29.42 -54.39
N ALA A 433 44.67 28.65 -53.30
CA ALA A 433 44.08 29.12 -52.05
C ALA A 433 44.87 30.29 -51.43
N PHE A 434 46.21 30.20 -51.41
CA PHE A 434 47.07 31.28 -50.96
C PHE A 434 46.96 32.54 -51.83
N ALA A 435 46.99 32.37 -53.16
CA ALA A 435 46.87 33.48 -54.10
C ALA A 435 45.51 34.17 -53.97
N ALA A 436 44.43 33.40 -53.81
CA ALA A 436 43.10 33.92 -53.55
C ALA A 436 43.05 34.71 -52.24
N ALA A 437 43.69 34.21 -51.17
CA ALA A 437 43.77 34.93 -49.89
C ALA A 437 44.52 36.26 -50.00
N ALA A 438 45.65 36.29 -50.71
CA ALA A 438 46.40 37.52 -50.95
C ALA A 438 45.60 38.52 -51.80
N VAL A 439 44.97 38.07 -52.88
CA VAL A 439 44.11 38.92 -53.74
C VAL A 439 42.93 39.46 -52.95
N ALA A 440 42.24 38.61 -52.18
CA ALA A 440 41.11 39.02 -51.36
C ALA A 440 41.52 40.06 -50.31
N ALA A 441 42.65 39.87 -49.64
CA ALA A 441 43.20 40.85 -48.69
C ALA A 441 43.50 42.20 -49.35
N CYS A 442 44.09 42.21 -50.57
CA CYS A 442 44.32 43.44 -51.32
C CYS A 442 43.01 44.14 -51.70
N VAL A 443 42.03 43.40 -52.22
CA VAL A 443 40.72 43.95 -52.60
C VAL A 443 39.99 44.55 -51.39
N GLU A 444 40.01 43.85 -50.25
CA GLU A 444 39.38 44.31 -49.00
C GLU A 444 40.11 45.53 -48.39
N ALA A 445 41.43 45.61 -48.56
CA ALA A 445 42.23 46.80 -48.21
C ALA A 445 42.04 47.96 -49.21
N GLY A 446 41.22 47.77 -50.25
CA GLY A 446 40.95 48.75 -51.29
C GLY A 446 42.10 48.99 -52.25
N GLN A 447 43.03 48.05 -52.32
CA GLN A 447 44.14 48.05 -53.27
C GLN A 447 43.75 47.35 -54.56
N CYS A 448 44.51 47.63 -55.62
CA CYS A 448 44.28 47.08 -56.95
C CYS A 448 45.29 45.96 -57.26
N PRO A 449 45.01 44.68 -56.94
CA PRO A 449 45.94 43.60 -57.22
C PRO A 449 46.07 43.38 -58.73
N VAL A 450 47.28 43.01 -59.15
CA VAL A 450 47.54 42.57 -60.52
C VAL A 450 47.48 41.05 -60.56
N LEU A 451 46.52 40.52 -61.32
CA LEU A 451 46.37 39.08 -61.52
C LEU A 451 46.96 38.66 -62.86
N VAL A 452 48.03 37.85 -62.83
CA VAL A 452 48.62 37.22 -64.02
C VAL A 452 48.05 35.81 -64.13
N ASP A 453 47.10 35.62 -65.04
CA ASP A 453 46.35 34.36 -65.15
C ASP A 453 46.26 33.89 -66.62
N PRO A 454 47.25 33.11 -67.10
CA PRO A 454 47.23 32.58 -68.47
C PRO A 454 46.16 31.50 -68.68
N ALA A 455 45.70 30.83 -67.61
CA ALA A 455 44.69 29.76 -67.67
C ALA A 455 43.25 30.28 -67.63
N GLY A 456 43.04 31.48 -67.06
CA GLY A 456 41.73 32.14 -66.93
C GLY A 456 40.89 31.66 -65.73
N SER A 457 41.40 30.73 -64.91
CA SER A 457 40.68 30.20 -63.75
C SER A 457 40.59 31.20 -62.59
N GLY A 458 41.65 31.96 -62.34
CA GLY A 458 41.67 33.01 -61.32
C GLY A 458 40.77 34.19 -61.70
N ALA A 459 40.76 34.58 -62.97
CA ALA A 459 39.86 35.61 -63.48
C ALA A 459 38.39 35.18 -63.39
N GLY A 460 38.10 33.91 -63.68
CA GLY A 460 36.76 33.33 -63.53
C GLY A 460 36.29 33.32 -62.07
N TRP A 461 37.15 32.88 -61.15
CA TRP A 461 36.90 32.91 -59.71
C TRP A 461 36.63 34.32 -59.21
N LEU A 462 37.51 35.28 -59.52
CA LEU A 462 37.41 36.66 -59.03
C LEU A 462 36.09 37.32 -59.44
N ARG A 463 35.62 37.09 -60.67
CA ARG A 463 34.32 37.59 -61.13
C ARG A 463 33.15 36.99 -60.34
N GLN A 464 33.17 35.67 -60.13
CA GLN A 464 32.09 34.98 -59.42
C GLN A 464 32.05 35.38 -57.94
N TRP A 465 33.22 35.47 -57.30
CA TRP A 465 33.35 35.89 -55.92
C TRP A 465 32.88 37.34 -55.72
N LEU A 466 33.37 38.29 -56.52
CA LEU A 466 32.93 39.69 -56.42
C LEU A 466 31.43 39.87 -56.72
N ALA A 467 30.90 39.12 -57.68
CA ALA A 467 29.47 39.15 -57.98
C ALA A 467 28.62 38.58 -56.83
N ALA A 468 29.09 37.53 -56.15
CA ALA A 468 28.45 36.98 -54.97
C ALA A 468 28.46 38.01 -53.81
N SER A 469 29.62 38.58 -53.50
CA SER A 469 29.75 39.60 -52.43
C SER A 469 28.94 40.87 -52.71
N ALA A 470 28.81 41.28 -53.98
CA ALA A 470 27.97 42.43 -54.36
C ALA A 470 26.47 42.15 -54.17
N ARG A 471 26.01 40.91 -54.42
CA ARG A 471 24.61 40.50 -54.18
C ARG A 471 24.26 40.47 -52.69
N GLU A 472 25.19 40.04 -51.86
CA GLU A 472 25.03 40.05 -50.40
C GLU A 472 24.96 41.48 -49.86
N SER A 473 25.86 42.38 -50.28
CA SER A 473 25.79 43.81 -49.90
C SER A 473 24.49 44.50 -50.33
N ALA A 474 23.92 44.10 -51.48
CA ALA A 474 22.65 44.61 -51.97
C ALA A 474 21.45 44.11 -51.16
N ALA A 475 21.51 42.88 -50.65
CA ALA A 475 20.48 42.30 -49.80
C ALA A 475 20.43 42.96 -48.40
N GLU A 476 21.56 43.49 -47.92
CA GLU A 476 21.67 44.20 -46.64
C GLU A 476 21.30 45.71 -46.72
N GLY A 477 20.80 46.18 -47.87
CA GLY A 477 20.27 47.54 -48.04
C GLY A 477 21.27 48.58 -48.54
N GLY A 478 22.44 48.16 -49.02
CA GLY A 478 23.37 49.01 -49.77
C GLY A 478 23.05 49.04 -51.27
N ASP A 479 23.40 50.13 -51.96
CA ASP A 479 23.28 50.22 -53.43
C ASP A 479 24.20 49.16 -54.07
N ALA A 480 23.67 48.32 -54.98
CA ALA A 480 24.42 47.23 -55.59
C ALA A 480 25.40 47.77 -56.64
N PRO A 481 26.73 47.74 -56.42
CA PRO A 481 27.67 48.26 -57.41
C PRO A 481 27.71 47.33 -58.63
N ALA A 482 27.60 47.91 -59.83
CA ALA A 482 27.73 47.15 -61.07
C ALA A 482 29.22 46.81 -61.30
N LEU A 483 29.51 45.53 -61.60
CA LEU A 483 30.83 45.16 -62.12
C LEU A 483 30.93 45.66 -63.55
N THR A 484 31.78 46.66 -63.78
CA THR A 484 32.06 47.17 -65.14
C THR A 484 33.39 46.60 -65.63
N GLU A 485 33.37 46.05 -66.84
CA GLU A 485 34.56 45.56 -67.55
C GLU A 485 34.98 46.64 -68.54
N ALA A 486 36.13 47.28 -68.32
CA ALA A 486 36.68 48.23 -69.29
C ALA A 486 37.51 47.48 -70.34
N ASP A 487 37.16 47.63 -71.62
CA ASP A 487 37.91 47.09 -72.76
C ASP A 487 39.30 47.73 -72.80
N ALA A 488 40.36 46.99 -72.46
CA ALA A 488 41.71 47.44 -72.79
C ALA A 488 42.05 47.05 -74.23
N GLY A 489 42.65 48.00 -74.95
CA GLY A 489 43.21 47.77 -76.27
C GLY A 489 44.28 46.67 -76.30
N ASP A 490 44.79 46.39 -77.50
CA ASP A 490 45.63 45.26 -78.01
C ASP A 490 46.61 44.50 -77.09
N ASP A 491 46.86 44.94 -75.84
CA ASP A 491 47.75 44.31 -74.86
C ASP A 491 47.06 43.31 -73.89
N GLY A 492 45.75 43.06 -74.02
CA GLY A 492 45.06 41.96 -73.32
C GLY A 492 44.88 42.12 -71.80
N ILE A 493 44.66 43.34 -71.31
CA ILE A 493 44.44 43.64 -69.88
C ILE A 493 42.93 43.83 -69.61
N ALA A 494 42.29 43.05 -68.75
CA ALA A 494 40.92 43.29 -68.30
C ALA A 494 40.94 44.02 -66.95
N VAL A 495 40.30 45.20 -66.85
CA VAL A 495 40.11 45.90 -65.57
C VAL A 495 38.69 45.60 -65.07
N LEU A 496 38.59 45.02 -63.88
CA LEU A 496 37.33 44.78 -63.18
C LEU A 496 37.20 45.86 -62.10
N SER A 497 36.30 46.83 -62.28
CA SER A 497 36.05 47.89 -61.29
C SER A 497 34.74 47.64 -60.55
N ARG A 498 34.77 47.81 -59.22
CA ARG A 498 33.58 47.98 -58.39
C ARG A 498 33.33 49.48 -58.26
N ASP A 499 32.18 49.96 -58.72
CA ASP A 499 31.78 51.39 -58.64
C ASP A 499 31.97 51.90 -57.20
N GLY A 500 33.04 52.68 -56.96
CA GLY A 500 33.45 53.07 -55.60
C GLY A 500 34.96 53.07 -55.31
N GLY A 501 35.82 52.71 -56.27
CA GLY A 501 37.27 52.95 -56.18
C GLY A 501 38.14 51.72 -55.88
N HIS A 502 37.60 50.51 -55.99
CA HIS A 502 38.36 49.27 -55.91
C HIS A 502 38.43 48.63 -57.30
N GLU A 503 39.59 48.71 -57.94
CA GLU A 503 39.84 48.17 -59.29
C GLU A 503 40.74 46.94 -59.19
N ALA A 504 40.41 45.82 -59.80
CA ALA A 504 41.34 44.71 -59.97
C ALA A 504 41.80 44.65 -61.43
N VAL A 505 43.11 44.62 -61.66
CA VAL A 505 43.67 44.58 -63.02
C VAL A 505 44.11 43.16 -63.33
N VAL A 506 43.39 42.50 -64.23
CA VAL A 506 43.69 41.15 -64.72
C VAL A 506 44.48 41.26 -66.02
N LYS A 507 45.71 40.74 -66.10
CA LYS A 507 46.50 40.76 -67.34
C LYS A 507 46.60 39.36 -67.93
N GLY A 508 46.01 39.16 -69.11
CA GLY A 508 46.09 37.91 -69.87
C GLY A 508 47.29 37.94 -70.83
N LEU A 509 48.42 37.33 -70.46
CA LEU A 509 49.56 37.17 -71.37
C LEU A 509 49.26 36.09 -72.43
N ARG A 510 48.67 36.47 -73.57
CA ARG A 510 48.67 35.60 -74.76
C ARG A 510 50.02 35.73 -75.47
N ARG A 511 50.90 34.76 -75.19
CA ARG A 511 52.27 34.54 -75.71
C ARG A 511 53.36 35.47 -75.16
N LEU A 512 54.08 34.94 -74.16
CA LEU A 512 55.55 34.90 -74.11
C LEU A 512 55.96 33.56 -73.50
#